data_AF-A0A0F4PW97-F1
#
_entry.id   AF-A0A0F4PW97-F1
#
_cell.length_a   1.000
_cell.length_b   1.000
_cell.length_c   1.000
_cell.angle_alpha   90.00
_cell.angle_beta   90.00
_cell.angle_gamma   90.00
#
_symmetry.space_group_name_H-M   'P 1'
#
loop_
_entity.id
_entity.type
_entity.pdbx_description
1 polymer ?
#
loop_
_entity_poly.entity_id
_entity_poly.type
_entity_poly.pdbx_seq_one_letter_code
_entity_poly.pdbx_strand_id
1 'polypeptide(L)'
;MLTTIVLMACITFASRYLFLHRALPFRVGPKLQRFLSFSAPAVLTAIWVPIVLLPEGQWHISYRNPYLLAAVLAIIVAYRSKSIYLTTLVGMAAYFLLR
;
A
#
# COMPACT_ATOMS: atom_id res chain seq x y z
N MET A 1 -14.31 -28.95 0.92
CA MET A 1 -13.38 -28.29 1.88
C MET A 1 -11.94 -28.67 1.57
N LEU A 2 -11.52 -29.94 1.69
CA LEU A 2 -10.14 -30.33 1.35
C LEU A 2 -9.80 -30.12 -0.14
N THR A 3 -10.72 -30.48 -1.04
CA THR A 3 -10.57 -30.35 -2.50
C THR A 3 -10.36 -28.89 -2.95
N THR A 4 -11.10 -27.95 -2.36
CA THR A 4 -10.99 -26.52 -2.68
C THR A 4 -9.67 -25.91 -2.19
N ILE A 5 -9.16 -26.37 -1.04
CA ILE A 5 -7.86 -25.93 -0.52
C ILE A 5 -6.74 -26.45 -1.42
N VAL A 6 -6.78 -27.73 -1.80
CA VAL A 6 -5.79 -28.32 -2.72
C VAL A 6 -5.83 -27.63 -4.08
N LEU A 7 -7.03 -27.34 -4.60
CA LEU A 7 -7.18 -26.64 -5.88
C LEU A 7 -6.64 -25.20 -5.82
N MET A 8 -7.00 -24.44 -4.77
CA MET A 8 -6.48 -23.09 -4.58
C MET A 8 -4.97 -23.06 -4.33
N ALA A 9 -4.45 -24.02 -3.56
CA ALA A 9 -3.02 -24.20 -3.37
C ALA A 9 -2.34 -24.46 -4.72
N CYS A 10 -2.86 -25.37 -5.54
CA CYS A 10 -2.30 -25.67 -6.86
C CYS A 10 -2.31 -24.44 -7.78
N ILE A 11 -3.39 -23.67 -7.78
CA ILE A 11 -3.52 -22.43 -8.59
C ILE A 11 -2.55 -21.34 -8.11
N THR A 12 -2.46 -21.09 -6.79
CA THR A 12 -1.54 -20.07 -6.24
C THR A 12 -0.09 -20.47 -6.40
N PHE A 13 0.23 -21.75 -6.18
CA PHE A 13 1.57 -22.29 -6.40
C PHE A 13 1.93 -22.20 -7.89
N ALA A 14 1.05 -22.64 -8.80
CA ALA A 14 1.29 -22.51 -10.23
C ALA A 14 1.48 -21.05 -10.66
N SER A 15 0.61 -20.14 -10.22
CA SER A 15 0.72 -18.71 -10.53
C SER A 15 2.06 -18.13 -10.05
N ARG A 16 2.42 -18.30 -8.77
CA ARG A 16 3.69 -17.77 -8.25
C ARG A 16 4.92 -18.48 -8.80
N TYR A 17 4.87 -19.80 -8.93
CA TYR A 17 6.00 -20.61 -9.38
C TYR A 17 6.28 -20.41 -10.88
N LEU A 18 5.26 -20.14 -11.70
CA LEU A 18 5.43 -19.75 -13.09
C LEU A 18 6.22 -18.44 -13.22
N PHE A 19 6.00 -17.47 -12.32
CA PHE A 19 6.77 -16.21 -12.27
C PHE A 19 8.14 -16.36 -11.58
N LEU A 20 8.32 -17.36 -10.70
CA LEU A 20 9.53 -17.57 -9.90
C LEU A 20 10.51 -18.58 -10.55
N HIS A 21 10.05 -19.42 -11.47
CA HIS A 21 10.88 -20.41 -12.15
C HIS A 21 11.86 -19.74 -13.10
N ARG A 22 13.14 -19.84 -12.75
CA ARG A 22 14.28 -19.17 -13.36
C ARG A 22 14.66 -19.66 -14.78
N ALA A 23 13.90 -20.60 -15.37
CA ALA A 23 14.27 -21.28 -16.62
C ALA A 23 13.37 -20.98 -17.83
N LEU A 24 12.31 -20.17 -17.73
CA LEU A 24 11.71 -19.61 -18.94
C LEU A 24 12.56 -18.40 -19.39
N PRO A 25 13.01 -18.32 -20.65
CA PRO A 25 13.80 -17.21 -21.19
C PRO A 25 12.99 -15.90 -21.29
N PHE A 26 11.96 -15.71 -20.48
CA PHE A 26 11.35 -14.43 -20.21
C PHE A 26 12.25 -13.65 -19.25
N ARG A 27 13.33 -13.08 -19.79
CA ARG A 27 13.93 -11.89 -19.18
C ARG A 27 12.85 -10.83 -19.19
N VAL A 28 12.20 -10.64 -18.05
CA VAL A 28 11.35 -9.48 -17.77
C VAL A 28 12.21 -8.28 -18.19
N GLY A 29 11.91 -7.70 -19.36
CA GLY A 29 12.77 -6.65 -19.91
C GLY A 29 12.95 -5.55 -18.86
N PRO A 30 14.07 -4.83 -18.83
CA PRO A 30 14.32 -3.81 -17.80
C PRO A 30 13.16 -2.81 -17.66
N LYS A 31 12.38 -2.59 -18.73
CA LYS A 31 11.13 -1.81 -18.73
C LYS A 31 10.01 -2.47 -17.93
N LEU A 32 9.72 -3.76 -18.15
CA LEU A 32 8.64 -4.48 -17.48
C LEU A 32 8.96 -4.73 -15.99
N GLN A 33 10.22 -5.01 -15.65
CA GLN A 33 10.64 -5.13 -14.25
C GLN A 33 10.49 -3.80 -13.51
N ARG A 34 10.81 -2.68 -14.17
CA ARG A 34 10.61 -1.34 -13.61
C ARG A 34 9.12 -1.03 -13.41
N PHE A 35 8.28 -1.42 -14.37
CA PHE A 35 6.82 -1.29 -14.28
C PHE A 35 6.24 -2.09 -13.09
N LEU A 36 6.69 -3.33 -12.91
CA LEU A 36 6.28 -4.18 -11.80
C LEU A 36 6.79 -3.64 -10.45
N SER A 37 7.99 -3.03 -10.41
CA SER A 37 8.50 -2.33 -9.22
C SER A 37 7.62 -1.16 -8.78
N PHE A 38 6.91 -0.50 -9.70
CA PHE A 38 5.96 0.57 -9.38
C PHE A 38 4.63 0.04 -8.82
N SER A 39 4.34 -1.26 -8.96
CA SER A 39 3.12 -1.86 -8.42
C SER A 39 3.04 -1.72 -6.90
N ALA A 40 4.13 -2.02 -6.18
CA ALA A 40 4.15 -1.92 -4.71
C ALA A 40 3.81 -0.51 -4.18
N PRO A 41 4.48 0.58 -4.62
CA PRO A 41 4.11 1.93 -4.20
C PRO A 41 2.72 2.35 -4.70
N ALA A 42 2.30 1.94 -5.90
CA ALA A 42 0.97 2.24 -6.43
C ALA A 42 -0.15 1.58 -5.60
N VAL A 43 0.03 0.31 -5.22
CA VAL A 43 -0.91 -0.43 -4.36
C VAL A 43 -0.97 0.21 -2.98
N LEU A 44 0.17 0.58 -2.39
CA LEU A 44 0.18 1.30 -1.12
C LEU A 44 -0.63 2.59 -1.22
N THR A 45 -0.43 3.40 -2.28
CA THR A 45 -1.23 4.61 -2.49
C THR A 45 -2.72 4.33 -2.67
N ALA A 46 -3.07 3.29 -3.42
CA ALA A 46 -4.47 2.90 -3.61
C ALA A 46 -5.16 2.46 -2.31
N ILE A 47 -4.40 1.94 -1.34
CA ILE A 47 -4.94 1.54 -0.02
C ILE A 47 -5.14 2.76 0.88
N TRP A 48 -4.12 3.60 1.07
CA TRP A 48 -4.20 4.64 2.10
C TRP A 48 -4.99 5.89 1.66
N VAL A 49 -4.98 6.23 0.37
CA VAL A 49 -5.69 7.42 -0.16
C VAL A 49 -7.20 7.38 0.17
N PRO A 50 -7.96 6.30 -0.12
CA PRO A 50 -9.38 6.26 0.23
C PRO A 50 -9.62 6.28 1.74
N ILE A 51 -8.73 5.68 2.55
CA ILE A 51 -8.84 5.71 4.01
C ILE A 51 -8.79 7.16 4.54
N VAL A 52 -7.99 8.02 3.91
CA VAL A 52 -7.83 9.42 4.33
C VAL A 52 -8.91 10.33 3.73
N LEU A 53 -9.27 10.16 2.46
CA LEU A 53 -10.18 11.06 1.74
C LEU A 53 -11.66 10.64 1.82
N LEU A 54 -11.94 9.33 1.95
CA LEU A 54 -13.29 8.75 2.00
C LEU A 54 -13.46 7.81 3.22
N PRO A 55 -13.27 8.29 4.47
CA PRO A 55 -13.34 7.43 5.66
C PRO A 55 -14.69 6.71 5.81
N GLU A 56 -15.80 7.33 5.36
CA GLU A 56 -17.17 6.78 5.45
C GLU A 56 -17.83 6.63 4.06
N GLY A 57 -17.04 6.52 2.99
CA GLY A 57 -17.55 6.46 1.60
C GLY A 57 -18.09 7.78 1.05
N GLN A 58 -18.12 8.84 1.86
CA GLN A 58 -18.41 10.22 1.46
C GLN A 58 -17.09 10.99 1.30
N TRP A 59 -17.03 11.94 0.36
CA TRP A 59 -15.87 12.82 0.20
C TRP A 59 -15.79 13.82 1.36
N HIS A 60 -14.96 13.53 2.35
CA HIS A 60 -14.76 14.41 3.50
C HIS A 60 -13.55 15.32 3.29
N ILE A 61 -13.60 16.15 2.23
CA ILE A 61 -12.59 17.18 1.93
C ILE A 61 -12.96 18.46 2.70
N SER A 62 -12.90 18.38 4.03
CA SER A 62 -13.05 19.55 4.89
C SER A 62 -11.77 19.74 5.69
N TYR A 63 -11.34 21.00 5.88
CA TYR A 63 -10.21 21.35 6.75
C TYR A 63 -10.42 20.91 8.20
N ARG A 64 -11.65 20.55 8.57
CA ARG A 64 -12.00 20.01 9.89
C ARG A 64 -11.89 18.49 9.98
N ASN A 65 -11.52 17.80 8.89
CA ASN A 65 -11.35 16.36 8.91
C ASN A 65 -10.01 15.98 9.56
N PRO A 66 -10.01 15.32 10.74
CA PRO A 66 -8.80 14.94 11.46
C PRO A 66 -7.88 14.02 10.63
N TYR A 67 -8.47 13.19 9.77
CA TYR A 67 -7.71 12.26 8.91
C TYR A 67 -6.85 12.99 7.88
N LEU A 68 -7.38 14.05 7.28
CA LEU A 68 -6.70 14.78 6.20
C LEU A 68 -5.52 15.61 6.75
N LEU A 69 -5.72 16.29 7.88
CA LEU A 69 -4.67 17.02 8.58
C LEU A 69 -3.58 16.08 9.12
N ALA A 70 -3.96 14.95 9.72
CA ALA A 70 -2.99 13.95 10.20
C ALA A 70 -2.17 13.36 9.05
N ALA A 71 -2.78 13.08 7.89
CA ALA A 71 -2.08 12.57 6.72
C ALA A 71 -1.08 13.58 6.14
N VAL A 72 -1.47 14.86 6.02
CA VAL A 72 -0.57 15.92 5.54
C VAL A 72 0.62 16.09 6.49
N LEU A 73 0.37 16.11 7.81
CA LEU A 73 1.43 16.17 8.81
C LEU A 73 2.35 14.94 8.73
N ALA A 74 1.79 13.74 8.59
CA ALA A 74 2.56 12.52 8.41
C ALA A 74 3.45 12.59 7.16
N ILE A 75 2.94 13.09 6.03
CA ILE A 75 3.74 13.26 4.80
C ILE A 75 4.91 14.23 5.00
N ILE A 76 4.65 15.37 5.66
CA ILE A 76 5.69 16.38 5.95
C ILE A 76 6.78 15.78 6.85
N VAL A 77 6.39 15.05 7.89
CA VAL A 77 7.32 14.38 8.82
C VAL A 77 8.06 13.25 8.13
N ALA A 78 7.41 12.51 7.23
CA ALA A 78 8.03 11.44 6.44
C ALA A 78 9.19 11.98 5.61
N TYR A 79 8.91 13.09 4.92
CA TYR A 79 9.88 13.76 4.06
C TYR A 79 11.08 14.26 4.86
N ARG A 80 10.87 14.79 6.07
CA ARG A 80 11.93 15.38 6.88
C ARG A 80 12.72 14.39 7.72
N SER A 81 12.05 13.40 8.33
CA SER A 81 12.69 12.48 9.29
C SER A 81 13.32 11.26 8.62
N LYS A 82 12.88 10.84 7.42
CA LYS A 82 13.26 9.56 6.77
C LYS A 82 13.16 8.32 7.68
N SER A 83 12.47 8.42 8.82
CA SER A 83 12.35 7.40 9.87
C SER A 83 10.89 7.02 10.04
N ILE A 84 10.56 5.78 9.72
CA ILE A 84 9.20 5.22 9.76
C ILE A 84 8.59 5.33 11.17
N TYR A 85 9.42 5.18 12.20
CA TYR A 85 8.98 5.25 13.60
C TYR A 85 8.48 6.65 13.97
N LEU A 86 9.23 7.69 13.60
CA LEU A 86 8.84 9.08 13.89
C LEU A 86 7.59 9.49 13.13
N THR A 87 7.45 9.08 11.86
CA THR A 87 6.24 9.34 11.09
C THR A 87 5.01 8.71 11.70
N THR A 88 5.12 7.46 12.12
CA THR A 88 4.00 6.73 12.70
C THR A 88 3.58 7.35 14.03
N LEU A 89 4.56 7.69 14.88
CA LEU A 89 4.31 8.32 16.18
C LEU A 89 3.64 9.69 16.02
N VAL A 90 4.16 10.55 15.13
CA VAL A 90 3.61 11.89 14.91
C VAL A 90 2.25 11.82 14.21
N GLY A 91 2.07 10.92 13.24
CA GLY A 91 0.76 10.69 12.60
C GLY A 91 -0.31 10.23 13.60
N MET A 92 0.04 9.30 14.49
CA MET A 92 -0.85 8.87 15.58
C MET A 92 -1.15 10.00 16.55
N ALA A 93 -0.14 10.75 16.99
CA ALA A 93 -0.32 11.87 17.91
C ALA A 93 -1.19 12.98 17.30
N ALA A 94 -0.99 13.30 16.01
CA ALA A 94 -1.79 14.28 15.29
C ALA A 94 -3.25 13.83 15.18
N TYR A 95 -3.50 12.56 14.86
CA TYR A 95 -4.85 12.02 14.82
C TYR A 95 -5.54 12.09 16.20
N PHE A 96 -4.83 11.71 17.27
CA PHE A 96 -5.37 11.76 18.64
C PHE A 96 -5.64 13.17 19.14
N LEU A 97 -4.84 14.18 18.75
CA LEU A 97 -5.07 15.57 19.14
C LEU A 97 -6.26 16.21 18.41
N LEU A 98 -6.56 15.73 17.21
CA LEU A 98 -7.58 16.32 16.33
C LEU A 98 -8.95 15.61 16.42
N ARG A 99 -9.00 14.45 17.08
CA ARG A 99 -10.23 13.71 17.38
C ARG A 99 -10.81 14.12 18.74
#